data_AF-A0A925I6D8-F1
#
_entry.id   AF-A0A925I6D8-F1
#
_cell.length_a   1.000
_cell.length_b   1.000
_cell.length_c   1.000
_cell.angle_alpha   90.00
_cell.angle_beta   90.00
_cell.angle_gamma   90.00
#
_symmetry.space_group_name_H-M   'P 1'
#
loop_
_entity.id
_entity.type
_entity.pdbx_description
1 polymer ?
#
loop_
_entity_poly.entity_id
_entity_poly.type
_entity_poly.pdbx_seq_one_letter_code
_entity_poly.pdbx_strand_id
1 'polypeptide(L)'
;DSLALKLSELFPENSRRDFKKLLSDGRRKGDAYVVLKRNVSYTQLEQIKKFPILKRGARGGLVTLQTNKREHPYKMLAQRTIGYPAYNGVKGVGIEAAYDSILTGVGGKRLMQKMSAGTWRAINEENEIDPKDGAELYTTIDVRVQNVAENALMQQLIKNKASHGCVVLMEVKTGEIRAIVNLKRKDSTTYVENYNFAVGDATEPGSTFKLASLLAVMDDGYADLDDNFNVGNGKCYYYGKEMPDSHAPESPVLTMQRIFETSSNVGVSKIITKYYSSNPQKFLDHLYSYNLNKKLGMSIPGEGMPLIRKAGGTGWSGLSLPWISIGYESLITPMHTLTLYNAVANNGCMVKPMFVKEIKRNGITQKKFNPEILNEQIAKPATIAKARKMCEGVVLQGTGKTLANQSFTVAGKTGTAQMANNGSYGVPGAHIYQSSFVGYFPADKPLYTCIVIINAPSNGIYYGGAVSGPVFKEIAEKVYSTSVDFQTEINTGNKILTKVPSIIRGNGQEMNYVINKLNLPNKVAEIEDEYFNYVYDPKSDSTKLNLVSVYPEKQLQNGVIPNLSGMSVRDALYILENHGLSVEINGFGKIKNQSLAAGTKFTKGTKIILQLG
;
A
#
# COMPACT_ATOMS: atom_id res chain seq x y z
N ASP A 1 0.13 29.09 49.68
CA ASP A 1 1.59 29.05 49.42
C ASP A 1 2.09 27.73 48.86
N SER A 2 1.89 26.59 49.54
CA SER A 2 2.42 25.29 49.09
C SER A 2 1.86 24.82 47.73
N LEU A 3 0.59 25.11 47.42
CA LEU A 3 0.01 24.84 46.10
C LEU A 3 0.68 25.69 45.01
N ALA A 4 0.92 26.97 45.27
CA ALA A 4 1.57 27.87 44.32
C ALA A 4 3.03 27.45 44.03
N LEU A 5 3.74 26.94 45.03
CA LEU A 5 5.10 26.39 44.87
C LEU A 5 5.08 25.16 43.95
N LYS A 6 4.21 24.18 44.24
CA LYS A 6 4.10 22.96 43.44
C LYS A 6 3.65 23.23 42.00
N LEU A 7 2.76 24.21 41.81
CA LEU A 7 2.38 24.66 40.47
C LEU A 7 3.57 25.29 39.72
N SER A 8 4.37 26.15 40.36
CA SER A 8 5.55 26.73 39.69
C SER A 8 6.66 25.73 39.40
N GLU A 9 6.78 24.65 40.19
CA GLU A 9 7.71 23.56 39.91
C GLU A 9 7.30 22.77 38.65
N LEU A 10 6.00 22.56 38.44
CA LEU A 10 5.47 21.84 37.29
C LEU A 10 5.32 22.71 36.04
N PHE A 11 5.09 24.00 36.24
CA PHE A 11 4.77 25.01 35.22
C PHE A 11 5.71 26.22 35.37
N PRO A 12 6.98 26.09 34.94
CA PRO A 12 8.02 27.08 35.20
C PRO A 12 7.82 28.40 34.45
N GLU A 13 6.87 28.49 33.52
CA GLU A 13 6.49 29.73 32.84
C GLU A 13 5.88 30.79 33.77
N ASN A 14 5.42 30.40 34.96
CA ASN A 14 4.87 31.30 35.96
C ASN A 14 5.56 31.09 37.31
N SER A 15 5.99 32.18 37.95
CA SER A 15 6.65 32.08 39.26
C SER A 15 5.68 31.67 40.37
N ARG A 16 6.21 31.20 41.50
CA ARG A 16 5.42 30.98 42.72
C ARG A 16 4.60 32.22 43.11
N ARG A 17 5.17 33.42 42.91
CA ARG A 17 4.49 34.70 43.23
C ARG A 17 3.30 34.91 42.30
N ASP A 18 3.43 34.59 41.02
CA ASP A 18 2.36 34.72 40.02
C ASP A 18 1.20 33.76 40.32
N PHE A 19 1.48 32.49 40.59
CA PHE A 19 0.44 31.54 40.98
C PHE A 19 -0.23 31.91 42.30
N LYS A 20 0.53 32.40 43.28
CA LYS A 20 -0.03 32.88 44.55
C LYS A 20 -0.96 34.07 44.33
N LYS A 21 -0.56 35.02 43.48
CA LYS A 21 -1.37 36.19 43.11
C LYS A 21 -2.64 35.76 42.37
N LEU A 22 -2.53 34.90 41.36
CA LEU A 22 -3.66 34.34 40.60
C LEU A 22 -4.72 33.72 41.54
N LEU A 23 -4.29 32.82 42.44
CA LEU A 23 -5.17 32.15 43.38
C LEU A 23 -5.81 33.10 44.40
N SER A 24 -5.03 34.07 44.91
CA SER A 24 -5.50 35.03 45.91
C SER A 24 -6.46 36.06 45.31
N ASP A 25 -6.17 36.54 44.10
CA ASP A 25 -7.01 37.48 43.37
C ASP A 25 -8.35 36.83 42.99
N GLY A 26 -8.34 35.58 42.49
CA GLY A 26 -9.56 34.83 42.20
C GLY A 26 -10.43 34.64 43.44
N ARG A 27 -9.81 34.29 44.59
CA ARG A 27 -10.53 34.19 45.87
C ARG A 27 -11.10 35.53 46.33
N ARG A 28 -10.35 36.63 46.21
CA ARG A 28 -10.80 37.98 46.62
C ARG A 28 -11.97 38.47 45.76
N LYS A 29 -11.96 38.17 44.46
CA LYS A 29 -13.02 38.53 43.52
C LYS A 29 -14.26 37.65 43.63
N GLY A 30 -14.18 36.53 44.36
CA GLY A 30 -15.26 35.55 44.45
C GLY A 30 -15.42 34.74 43.16
N ASP A 31 -14.36 34.56 42.37
CA ASP A 31 -14.40 33.81 41.12
C ASP A 31 -14.76 32.35 41.42
N ALA A 32 -15.80 31.84 40.75
CA ALA A 32 -16.22 30.44 40.89
C ALA A 32 -15.15 29.46 40.38
N TYR A 33 -14.34 29.87 39.41
CA TYR A 33 -13.28 29.05 38.81
C TYR A 33 -12.03 29.89 38.50
N VAL A 34 -10.86 29.32 38.81
CA VAL A 34 -9.56 29.87 38.44
C VAL A 34 -8.86 28.86 37.54
N VAL A 35 -8.59 29.24 36.30
CA VAL A 35 -7.88 28.37 35.34
C VAL A 35 -6.42 28.27 35.75
N LEU A 36 -6.01 27.11 36.26
CA LEU A 36 -4.63 26.87 36.68
C LEU A 36 -3.69 26.69 35.48
N LYS A 37 -4.11 25.89 34.49
CA LYS A 37 -3.35 25.61 33.27
C LYS A 37 -4.29 25.00 32.21
N ARG A 38 -4.01 25.27 30.93
CA ARG A 38 -4.68 24.65 29.77
C ARG A 38 -3.73 23.62 29.11
N ASN A 39 -4.29 22.64 28.42
CA ASN A 39 -3.54 21.61 27.66
C ASN A 39 -2.56 20.79 28.52
N VAL A 40 -2.99 20.44 29.74
CA VAL A 40 -2.22 19.61 30.66
C VAL A 40 -2.23 18.16 30.17
N SER A 41 -1.07 17.50 30.08
CA SER A 41 -1.00 16.08 29.75
C SER A 41 -1.60 15.21 30.85
N TYR A 42 -1.97 13.96 30.53
CA TYR A 42 -2.46 13.02 31.55
C TYR A 42 -1.43 12.83 32.69
N THR A 43 -0.15 12.72 32.35
CA THR A 43 0.95 12.59 33.32
C THR A 43 1.08 13.80 34.24
N GLN A 44 0.93 15.02 33.70
CA GLN A 44 0.92 16.25 34.50
C GLN A 44 -0.34 16.33 35.37
N LEU A 45 -1.50 15.91 34.87
CA LEU A 45 -2.74 15.88 35.64
C LEU A 45 -2.62 14.95 36.85
N GLU A 46 -2.02 13.77 36.69
CA GLU A 46 -1.76 12.84 37.80
C GLU A 46 -0.83 13.42 38.87
N GLN A 47 0.08 14.33 38.49
CA GLN A 47 0.89 15.08 39.45
C GLN A 47 0.08 16.17 40.16
N ILE A 48 -0.73 16.95 39.42
CA ILE A 48 -1.60 18.00 39.98
C ILE A 48 -2.58 17.42 40.99
N LYS A 49 -3.14 16.22 40.72
CA LYS A 49 -4.02 15.49 41.65
C LYS A 49 -3.36 15.19 42.99
N LYS A 50 -2.04 15.27 43.12
CA LYS A 50 -1.30 15.06 44.38
C LYS A 50 -0.95 16.37 45.10
N PHE A 51 -1.21 17.53 44.49
CA PHE A 51 -0.80 18.82 45.04
C PHE A 51 -1.62 19.23 46.27
N PRO A 52 -1.06 20.08 47.17
CA PRO A 52 -1.79 20.60 48.32
C PRO A 52 -3.11 21.24 47.90
N ILE A 53 -4.16 21.06 48.72
CA ILE A 53 -5.55 21.44 48.41
C ILE A 53 -6.19 20.55 47.32
N LEU A 54 -5.57 20.44 46.14
CA LEU A 54 -6.10 19.68 44.99
C LEU A 54 -6.14 18.16 45.21
N LYS A 55 -5.30 17.62 46.11
CA LYS A 55 -5.32 16.22 46.55
C LYS A 55 -6.62 15.75 47.22
N ARG A 56 -7.50 16.70 47.57
CA ARG A 56 -8.83 16.40 48.10
C ARG A 56 -9.87 16.22 46.97
N GLY A 57 -9.44 16.18 45.70
CA GLY A 57 -10.30 16.04 44.54
C GLY A 57 -11.33 17.16 44.45
N ALA A 58 -12.60 16.81 44.20
CA ALA A 58 -13.71 17.77 44.16
C ALA A 58 -13.85 18.59 45.45
N ARG A 59 -13.56 18.01 46.63
CA ARG A 59 -13.58 18.73 47.92
C ARG A 59 -12.43 19.74 48.05
N GLY A 60 -11.40 19.60 47.22
CA GLY A 60 -10.29 20.55 47.09
C GLY A 60 -10.52 21.61 46.01
N GLY A 61 -11.66 21.59 45.31
CA GLY A 61 -11.94 22.49 44.20
C GLY A 61 -11.23 22.15 42.89
N LEU A 62 -10.65 20.95 42.76
CA LEU A 62 -10.06 20.52 41.49
C LEU A 62 -11.18 20.19 40.50
N VAL A 63 -11.22 20.94 39.41
CA VAL A 63 -12.13 20.70 38.29
C VAL A 63 -11.31 20.53 37.01
N THR A 64 -11.55 19.43 36.32
CA THR A 64 -10.84 19.06 35.09
C THR A 64 -11.82 19.05 33.93
N LEU A 65 -11.50 19.80 32.89
CA LEU A 65 -12.20 19.71 31.61
C LEU A 65 -11.34 18.87 30.67
N GLN A 66 -11.79 17.64 30.40
CA GLN A 66 -11.13 16.79 29.43
C GLN A 66 -11.36 17.34 28.03
N THR A 67 -10.27 17.51 27.28
CA THR A 67 -10.30 17.90 25.87
C THR A 67 -9.54 16.85 25.09
N ASN A 68 -10.14 16.35 24.02
CA ASN A 68 -9.45 15.44 23.12
C ASN A 68 -8.68 16.26 22.07
N LYS A 69 -7.46 15.82 21.74
CA LYS A 69 -6.63 16.41 20.70
C LYS A 69 -6.30 15.32 19.68
N ARG A 70 -6.52 15.61 18.39
CA ARG A 70 -6.06 14.74 17.31
C ARG A 70 -4.55 14.93 17.14
N GLU A 71 -3.80 13.85 17.32
CA GLU A 71 -2.35 13.83 17.09
C GLU A 71 -2.03 13.26 15.71
N HIS A 72 -1.10 13.89 15.01
CA HIS A 72 -0.64 13.49 13.68
C HIS A 72 0.88 13.21 13.73
N PRO A 73 1.30 11.98 14.06
CA PRO A 73 2.72 11.65 14.27
C PRO A 73 3.62 11.97 13.06
N TYR A 74 3.08 11.77 11.85
CA TYR A 74 3.80 11.98 10.59
C TYR A 74 3.69 13.41 10.05
N LYS A 75 3.10 14.34 10.80
CA LYS A 75 2.99 15.78 10.47
C LYS A 75 2.42 16.04 9.07
N MET A 76 3.27 16.39 8.10
CA MET A 76 2.88 16.77 6.74
C MET A 76 2.59 15.56 5.85
N LEU A 77 3.06 14.36 6.22
CA LEU A 77 2.98 13.18 5.38
C LEU A 77 1.53 12.81 5.02
N ALA A 78 1.17 12.94 3.74
CA ALA A 78 -0.20 12.74 3.24
C ALA A 78 -1.25 13.60 3.97
N GLN A 79 -0.86 14.73 4.56
CA GLN A 79 -1.68 15.57 5.44
C GLN A 79 -3.02 15.92 4.82
N ARG A 80 -3.05 16.25 3.53
CA ARG A 80 -4.30 16.63 2.85
C ARG A 80 -5.20 15.44 2.56
N THR A 81 -4.61 14.29 2.28
CA THR A 81 -5.36 13.05 2.03
C THR A 81 -5.93 12.50 3.32
N ILE A 82 -5.17 12.49 4.42
CA ILE A 82 -5.68 12.13 5.74
C ILE A 82 -6.76 13.15 6.15
N GLY A 83 -6.42 14.43 6.09
CA GLY A 83 -7.36 15.53 6.26
C GLY A 83 -7.79 15.74 7.71
N TYR A 84 -9.00 16.29 7.87
CA TYR A 84 -9.59 16.64 9.16
C TYR A 84 -11.12 16.68 9.04
N PRO A 85 -11.86 16.43 10.14
CA PRO A 85 -13.32 16.47 10.12
C PRO A 85 -13.84 17.90 9.94
N ALA A 86 -15.12 18.03 9.62
CA ALA A 86 -15.76 19.34 9.56
C ALA A 86 -15.89 19.95 10.96
N TYR A 87 -15.59 21.24 11.11
CA TYR A 87 -15.66 21.91 12.42
C TYR A 87 -15.96 23.40 12.27
N ASN A 88 -16.89 23.93 13.05
CA ASN A 88 -17.25 25.37 13.11
C ASN A 88 -17.41 26.05 11.73
N GLY A 89 -18.18 25.43 10.82
CA GLY A 89 -18.41 25.96 9.47
C GLY A 89 -17.26 25.74 8.48
N VAL A 90 -16.11 25.21 8.93
CA VAL A 90 -15.04 24.72 8.06
C VAL A 90 -15.44 23.36 7.49
N LYS A 91 -15.43 23.24 6.17
CA LYS A 91 -15.66 21.96 5.48
C LYS A 91 -14.55 20.97 5.83
N GLY A 92 -14.94 19.76 6.21
CA GLY A 92 -14.03 18.64 6.40
C GLY A 92 -13.41 18.20 5.08
N VAL A 93 -12.22 17.61 5.16
CA VAL A 93 -11.42 17.21 3.99
C VAL A 93 -10.78 15.84 4.23
N GLY A 94 -10.45 15.14 3.15
CA GLY A 94 -9.72 13.88 3.20
C GLY A 94 -10.51 12.72 3.82
N ILE A 95 -9.76 11.72 4.27
CA ILE A 95 -10.28 10.48 4.86
C ILE A 95 -11.03 10.77 6.17
N GLU A 96 -10.53 11.66 7.01
CA GLU A 96 -11.19 12.04 8.27
C GLU A 96 -12.61 12.54 8.03
N ALA A 97 -12.82 13.41 7.04
CA ALA A 97 -14.16 13.90 6.72
C ALA A 97 -15.04 12.86 6.03
N ALA A 98 -14.46 12.01 5.18
CA ALA A 98 -15.20 10.94 4.51
C ALA A 98 -15.76 9.91 5.50
N TYR A 99 -15.02 9.65 6.59
CA TYR A 99 -15.30 8.60 7.56
C TYR A 99 -15.59 9.15 8.97
N ASP A 100 -15.92 10.44 9.08
CA ASP A 100 -16.14 11.13 10.36
C ASP A 100 -17.16 10.43 11.25
N SER A 101 -18.26 9.95 10.63
CA SER A 101 -19.34 9.25 11.33
C SER A 101 -18.90 7.96 12.02
N ILE A 102 -17.91 7.24 11.46
CA ILE A 102 -17.39 6.01 12.07
C ILE A 102 -16.22 6.31 13.01
N LEU A 103 -15.44 7.37 12.74
CA LEU A 103 -14.26 7.75 13.53
C LEU A 103 -14.64 8.45 14.85
N THR A 104 -15.73 9.21 14.87
CA THR A 104 -16.18 9.97 16.05
C THR A 104 -16.76 9.07 17.16
N GLY A 105 -17.38 7.95 16.77
CA GLY A 105 -18.08 7.09 17.72
C GLY A 105 -19.40 7.71 18.22
N VAL A 106 -19.85 7.29 19.40
CA VAL A 106 -21.09 7.81 20.02
C VAL A 106 -20.79 8.30 21.42
N GLY A 107 -21.07 9.58 21.69
CA GLY A 107 -20.88 10.17 23.01
C GLY A 107 -21.80 9.55 24.07
N GLY A 108 -21.27 9.41 25.28
CA GLY A 108 -22.04 8.98 26.45
C GLY A 108 -22.94 10.10 26.99
N LYS A 109 -23.82 9.75 27.92
CA LYS A 109 -24.67 10.72 28.65
C LYS A 109 -24.40 10.64 30.15
N ARG A 110 -24.32 11.80 30.79
CA ARG A 110 -24.14 11.91 32.25
C ARG A 110 -25.02 13.01 32.81
N LEU A 111 -25.65 12.72 33.95
CA LEU A 111 -26.45 13.71 34.66
C LEU A 111 -25.57 14.79 35.27
N MET A 112 -25.90 16.04 34.96
CA MET A 112 -25.21 17.23 35.44
C MET A 112 -26.22 18.12 36.17
N GLN A 113 -25.88 18.56 37.39
CA GLN A 113 -26.62 19.56 38.13
C GLN A 113 -26.14 20.96 37.73
N LYS A 114 -27.07 21.80 37.31
CA LYS A 114 -26.81 23.22 37.04
C LYS A 114 -26.73 23.98 38.38
N MET A 115 -25.59 24.61 38.62
CA MET A 115 -25.32 25.44 39.80
C MET A 115 -25.56 26.93 39.50
N SER A 116 -25.61 27.76 40.55
CA SER A 116 -25.58 29.22 40.43
C SER A 116 -24.40 29.69 39.57
N ALA A 117 -24.58 30.79 38.83
CA ALA A 117 -23.62 31.32 37.85
C ALA A 117 -23.35 30.43 36.61
N GLY A 118 -24.30 29.55 36.24
CA GLY A 118 -24.31 28.89 34.92
C GLY A 118 -23.34 27.72 34.76
N THR A 119 -22.81 27.19 35.87
CA THR A 119 -21.86 26.06 35.83
C THR A 119 -22.54 24.72 36.09
N TRP A 120 -21.94 23.64 35.63
CA TRP A 120 -22.49 22.29 35.71
C TRP A 120 -21.58 21.39 36.56
N ARG A 121 -22.18 20.61 37.46
CA ARG A 121 -21.50 19.62 38.30
C ARG A 121 -22.09 18.23 38.04
N ALA A 122 -21.25 17.23 37.78
CA ALA A 122 -21.72 15.85 37.66
C ALA A 122 -22.37 15.36 38.96
N ILE A 123 -23.54 14.74 38.85
CA ILE A 123 -24.32 14.21 40.00
C ILE A 123 -23.76 12.86 40.44
N ASN A 124 -23.53 11.96 39.48
CA ASN A 124 -23.00 10.61 39.69
C ASN A 124 -21.56 10.52 39.20
N GLU A 125 -20.75 9.62 39.76
CA GLU A 125 -19.38 9.37 39.27
C GLU A 125 -19.38 8.63 37.92
N GLU A 126 -20.33 7.72 37.73
CA GLU A 126 -20.53 6.93 36.51
C GLU A 126 -21.38 7.67 35.46
N ASN A 127 -21.31 7.20 34.21
CA ASN A 127 -22.18 7.68 33.14
C ASN A 127 -23.52 6.94 33.19
N GLU A 128 -24.60 7.61 32.79
CA GLU A 128 -25.89 6.94 32.60
C GLU A 128 -25.90 6.11 31.31
N ILE A 129 -25.15 6.58 30.31
CA ILE A 129 -24.90 5.86 29.06
C ILE A 129 -23.41 5.98 28.77
N ASP A 130 -22.72 4.86 28.71
CA ASP A 130 -21.31 4.86 28.38
C ASP A 130 -21.06 5.27 26.92
N PRO A 131 -19.98 6.04 26.67
CA PRO A 131 -19.56 6.34 25.31
C PRO A 131 -19.14 5.07 24.58
N LYS A 132 -19.36 5.05 23.26
CA LYS A 132 -18.85 4.02 22.37
C LYS A 132 -17.74 4.61 21.52
N ASP A 133 -16.56 4.02 21.60
CA ASP A 133 -15.41 4.47 20.84
C ASP A 133 -15.66 4.41 19.32
N GLY A 134 -15.01 5.33 18.62
CA GLY A 134 -14.90 5.32 17.17
C GLY A 134 -14.27 4.02 16.67
N ALA A 135 -14.50 3.72 15.40
CA ALA A 135 -13.82 2.63 14.73
C ALA A 135 -12.40 3.05 14.31
N GLU A 136 -11.52 2.07 14.19
CA GLU A 136 -10.19 2.19 13.63
C GLU A 136 -10.27 2.05 12.11
N LEU A 137 -9.55 2.91 11.39
CA LEU A 137 -9.52 2.92 9.94
C LEU A 137 -8.12 2.59 9.44
N TYR A 138 -8.01 1.53 8.65
CA TYR A 138 -6.76 1.11 8.03
C TYR A 138 -6.75 1.59 6.59
N THR A 139 -5.85 2.51 6.27
CA THR A 139 -5.68 3.03 4.92
C THR A 139 -4.88 2.07 4.05
N THR A 140 -4.91 2.29 2.74
CA THR A 140 -4.07 1.57 1.77
C THR A 140 -2.66 2.14 1.64
N ILE A 141 -2.40 3.28 2.31
CA ILE A 141 -1.14 4.02 2.21
C ILE A 141 -0.02 3.24 2.89
N ASP A 142 1.08 3.01 2.17
CA ASP A 142 2.33 2.52 2.75
C ASP A 142 3.18 3.73 3.18
N VAL A 143 3.36 3.91 4.49
CA VAL A 143 4.11 5.04 5.07
C VAL A 143 5.54 5.14 4.51
N ARG A 144 6.18 4.01 4.18
CA ARG A 144 7.55 4.01 3.65
C ARG A 144 7.57 4.55 2.23
N VAL A 145 6.65 4.09 1.39
CA VAL A 145 6.52 4.52 -0.01
C VAL A 145 6.04 5.97 -0.07
N GLN A 146 5.10 6.34 0.80
CA GLN A 146 4.62 7.71 0.94
C GLN A 146 5.75 8.68 1.27
N ASN A 147 6.63 8.34 2.23
CA ASN A 147 7.78 9.18 2.58
C ASN A 147 8.76 9.33 1.41
N VAL A 148 8.98 8.26 0.64
CA VAL A 148 9.87 8.32 -0.53
C VAL A 148 9.27 9.22 -1.61
N ALA A 149 7.98 9.04 -1.91
CA ALA A 149 7.27 9.87 -2.89
C ALA A 149 7.27 11.35 -2.50
N GLU A 150 7.08 11.65 -1.21
CA GLU A 150 7.08 13.04 -0.71
C GLU A 150 8.45 13.68 -0.85
N ASN A 151 9.51 12.98 -0.45
CA ASN A 151 10.88 13.50 -0.56
C ASN A 151 11.31 13.68 -2.01
N ALA A 152 11.06 12.70 -2.88
CA ALA A 152 11.38 12.75 -4.30
C ALA A 152 10.68 13.93 -4.99
N LEU A 153 9.38 14.11 -4.76
CA LEU A 153 8.63 15.24 -5.30
C LEU A 153 9.14 16.56 -4.74
N MET A 154 9.33 16.66 -3.42
CA MET A 154 9.80 17.88 -2.75
C MET A 154 11.13 18.36 -3.32
N GLN A 155 12.13 17.47 -3.41
CA GLN A 155 13.44 17.79 -3.96
C GLN A 155 13.34 18.31 -5.39
N GLN A 156 12.50 17.67 -6.22
CA GLN A 156 12.33 18.07 -7.60
C GLN A 156 11.58 19.40 -7.74
N LEU A 157 10.59 19.67 -6.89
CA LEU A 157 9.90 20.96 -6.87
C LEU A 157 10.84 22.09 -6.43
N ILE A 158 11.63 21.90 -5.36
CA ILE A 158 12.65 22.86 -4.90
C ILE A 158 13.66 23.12 -6.02
N LYS A 159 14.22 22.04 -6.59
CA LYS A 159 15.22 22.12 -7.67
C LYS A 159 14.70 22.98 -8.81
N ASN A 160 13.47 22.75 -9.27
CA ASN A 160 12.89 23.45 -10.42
C ASN A 160 12.10 24.72 -10.08
N LYS A 161 12.10 25.14 -8.79
CA LYS A 161 11.32 26.29 -8.29
C LYS A 161 9.83 26.24 -8.68
N ALA A 162 9.29 25.03 -8.80
CA ALA A 162 7.95 24.79 -9.32
C ALA A 162 6.85 25.33 -8.38
N SER A 163 5.67 25.62 -8.94
CA SER A 163 4.55 26.15 -8.14
C SER A 163 3.95 25.07 -7.23
N HIS A 164 3.70 23.90 -7.79
CA HIS A 164 3.12 22.77 -7.09
C HIS A 164 3.30 21.49 -7.91
N GLY A 165 2.99 20.35 -7.30
CA GLY A 165 2.98 19.07 -7.99
C GLY A 165 2.24 18.01 -7.20
N CYS A 166 2.00 16.88 -7.85
CA CYS A 166 1.46 15.71 -7.19
C CYS A 166 2.09 14.43 -7.71
N VAL A 167 2.03 13.41 -6.85
CA VAL A 167 2.42 12.04 -7.15
C VAL A 167 1.34 11.12 -6.63
N VAL A 168 0.99 10.10 -7.42
CA VAL A 168 0.14 9.02 -6.96
C VAL A 168 0.73 7.69 -7.41
N LEU A 169 0.87 6.76 -6.48
CA LEU A 169 1.21 5.36 -6.74
C LEU A 169 0.01 4.48 -6.40
N MET A 170 -0.44 3.70 -7.37
CA MET A 170 -1.63 2.85 -7.31
C MET A 170 -1.26 1.41 -7.69
N GLU A 171 -1.75 0.44 -6.94
CA GLU A 171 -1.61 -0.98 -7.27
C GLU A 171 -2.49 -1.36 -8.46
N VAL A 172 -1.93 -2.11 -9.41
CA VAL A 172 -2.56 -2.44 -10.71
C VAL A 172 -3.86 -3.25 -10.53
N LYS A 173 -3.82 -4.29 -9.71
CA LYS A 173 -4.94 -5.24 -9.61
C LYS A 173 -6.09 -4.75 -8.74
N THR A 174 -5.78 -4.01 -7.68
CA THR A 174 -6.72 -3.71 -6.60
C THR A 174 -7.21 -2.26 -6.63
N GLY A 175 -6.45 -1.38 -7.26
CA GLY A 175 -6.64 0.06 -7.18
C GLY A 175 -6.23 0.68 -5.85
N GLU A 176 -5.55 -0.08 -4.96
CA GLU A 176 -5.04 0.46 -3.70
C GLU A 176 -4.08 1.63 -3.94
N ILE A 177 -4.39 2.80 -3.37
CA ILE A 177 -3.49 3.96 -3.37
C ILE A 177 -2.44 3.73 -2.30
N ARG A 178 -1.23 3.38 -2.74
CA ARG A 178 -0.08 3.08 -1.88
C ARG A 178 0.66 4.35 -1.45
N ALA A 179 0.64 5.39 -2.29
CA ALA A 179 1.12 6.71 -1.95
C ALA A 179 0.36 7.79 -2.72
N ILE A 180 0.11 8.93 -2.08
CA ILE A 180 -0.50 10.12 -2.69
C ILE A 180 0.06 11.37 -2.02
N VAL A 181 0.76 12.19 -2.81
CA VAL A 181 1.48 13.37 -2.33
C VAL A 181 1.00 14.58 -3.12
N ASN A 182 0.70 15.69 -2.43
CA ASN A 182 0.31 16.94 -3.06
C ASN A 182 1.07 18.10 -2.41
N LEU A 183 2.01 18.70 -3.13
CA LEU A 183 2.86 19.76 -2.58
C LEU A 183 2.63 21.07 -3.32
N LYS A 184 2.41 22.15 -2.57
CA LYS A 184 2.31 23.52 -3.07
C LYS A 184 3.38 24.39 -2.44
N ARG A 185 4.05 25.18 -3.26
CA ARG A 185 5.09 26.12 -2.81
C ARG A 185 4.49 27.17 -1.88
N LYS A 186 5.09 27.34 -0.71
CA LYS A 186 4.75 28.39 0.26
C LYS A 186 5.74 29.54 0.17
N ASP A 187 7.03 29.23 0.04
CA ASP A 187 8.13 30.18 -0.11
C ASP A 187 9.25 29.57 -0.97
N SER A 188 10.48 30.10 -0.92
CA SER A 188 11.57 29.64 -1.80
C SER A 188 12.01 28.20 -1.58
N THR A 189 11.90 27.67 -0.36
CA THR A 189 12.40 26.33 -0.01
C THR A 189 11.35 25.46 0.66
N THR A 190 10.21 26.02 1.04
CA THR A 190 9.17 25.32 1.79
C THR A 190 7.95 25.05 0.91
N TYR A 191 7.45 23.82 1.00
CA TYR A 191 6.18 23.41 0.42
C TYR A 191 5.24 22.91 1.52
N VAL A 192 3.95 22.97 1.24
CA VAL A 192 2.88 22.52 2.13
C VAL A 192 1.88 21.68 1.36
N GLU A 193 1.18 20.79 2.06
CA GLU A 193 0.13 19.96 1.49
C GLU A 193 -1.26 20.48 1.91
N ASN A 194 -1.77 21.48 1.17
CA ASN A 194 -3.03 22.17 1.50
C ASN A 194 -4.19 21.91 0.52
N TYR A 195 -3.91 21.35 -0.65
CA TYR A 195 -4.90 20.99 -1.66
C TYR A 195 -4.54 19.65 -2.29
N ASN A 196 -5.54 18.82 -2.62
CA ASN A 196 -5.31 17.52 -3.22
C ASN A 196 -5.39 17.67 -4.74
N PHE A 197 -4.26 18.03 -5.37
CA PHE A 197 -4.17 18.22 -6.82
C PHE A 197 -4.49 16.93 -7.58
N ALA A 198 -4.08 15.77 -7.04
CA ALA A 198 -4.32 14.48 -7.67
C ALA A 198 -5.82 14.15 -7.84
N VAL A 199 -6.64 14.58 -6.88
CA VAL A 199 -8.08 14.27 -6.80
C VAL A 199 -8.94 15.40 -7.35
N GLY A 200 -8.59 16.64 -7.00
CA GLY A 200 -9.46 17.80 -7.21
C GLY A 200 -9.13 18.66 -8.43
N ASP A 201 -7.90 18.60 -8.94
CA ASP A 201 -7.48 19.50 -10.01
C ASP A 201 -7.75 18.88 -11.38
N ALA A 202 -8.77 19.36 -12.10
CA ALA A 202 -9.02 18.95 -13.48
C ALA A 202 -8.31 19.92 -14.41
N THR A 203 -7.20 19.49 -15.01
CA THR A 203 -6.38 20.32 -15.90
C THR A 203 -6.29 19.68 -17.28
N GLU A 204 -5.70 20.39 -18.24
CA GLU A 204 -5.41 19.79 -19.54
C GLU A 204 -4.29 18.76 -19.42
N PRO A 205 -4.55 17.47 -19.69
CA PRO A 205 -3.58 16.39 -19.52
C PRO A 205 -2.44 16.44 -20.55
N GLY A 206 -2.65 17.15 -21.67
CA GLY A 206 -1.72 17.20 -22.79
C GLY A 206 -1.37 15.81 -23.33
N SER A 207 -0.10 15.60 -23.69
CA SER A 207 0.32 14.39 -24.41
C SER A 207 0.13 13.06 -23.66
N THR A 208 -0.18 13.06 -22.36
CA THR A 208 -0.57 11.82 -21.66
C THR A 208 -1.91 11.27 -22.18
N PHE A 209 -2.77 12.14 -22.72
CA PHE A 209 -4.09 11.83 -23.29
C PHE A 209 -4.02 11.09 -24.62
N LYS A 210 -2.90 11.19 -25.36
CA LYS A 210 -2.72 10.53 -26.67
C LYS A 210 -2.94 9.03 -26.63
N LEU A 211 -2.76 8.40 -25.45
CA LEU A 211 -3.07 7.00 -25.25
C LEU A 211 -4.56 6.73 -25.49
N ALA A 212 -5.46 7.53 -24.92
CA ALA A 212 -6.91 7.40 -25.15
C ALA A 212 -7.26 7.57 -26.63
N SER A 213 -6.61 8.52 -27.29
CA SER A 213 -6.81 8.78 -28.72
C SER A 213 -6.44 7.57 -29.60
N LEU A 214 -5.23 7.04 -29.42
CA LEU A 214 -4.78 5.91 -30.23
C LEU A 214 -5.44 4.59 -29.81
N LEU A 215 -5.85 4.43 -28.55
CA LEU A 215 -6.70 3.32 -28.13
C LEU A 215 -7.98 3.26 -28.96
N ALA A 216 -8.71 4.38 -29.11
CA ALA A 216 -9.94 4.41 -29.90
C ALA A 216 -9.71 4.00 -31.37
N VAL A 217 -8.64 4.49 -32.01
CA VAL A 217 -8.30 4.17 -33.40
C VAL A 217 -8.00 2.68 -33.58
N MET A 218 -7.17 2.12 -32.70
CA MET A 218 -6.81 0.70 -32.74
C MET A 218 -8.00 -0.19 -32.41
N ASP A 219 -8.87 0.22 -31.49
CA ASP A 219 -10.01 -0.59 -31.07
C ASP A 219 -11.09 -0.70 -32.16
N ASP A 220 -11.31 0.39 -32.90
CA ASP A 220 -12.16 0.40 -34.09
C ASP A 220 -11.53 -0.36 -35.28
N GLY A 221 -10.26 -0.76 -35.18
CA GLY A 221 -9.53 -1.46 -36.23
C GLY A 221 -9.14 -0.57 -37.41
N TYR A 222 -9.09 0.75 -37.20
CA TYR A 222 -8.79 1.71 -38.28
C TYR A 222 -7.32 1.81 -38.67
N ALA A 223 -6.43 1.48 -37.74
CA ALA A 223 -5.01 1.41 -38.01
C ALA A 223 -4.26 0.58 -36.95
N ASP A 224 -3.07 0.13 -37.31
CA ASP A 224 -2.14 -0.64 -36.49
C ASP A 224 -0.84 0.12 -36.18
N LEU A 225 0.00 -0.45 -35.31
CA LEU A 225 1.25 0.15 -34.84
C LEU A 225 2.24 0.47 -35.96
N ASP A 226 2.30 -0.39 -36.97
CA ASP A 226 3.26 -0.31 -38.08
C ASP A 226 2.73 0.53 -39.27
N ASP A 227 1.47 0.98 -39.19
CA ASP A 227 0.87 1.80 -40.25
C ASP A 227 1.57 3.16 -40.34
N ASN A 228 1.85 3.58 -41.57
CA ASN A 228 2.60 4.80 -41.88
C ASN A 228 1.70 6.01 -42.04
N PHE A 229 2.07 7.11 -41.39
CA PHE A 229 1.35 8.38 -41.47
C PHE A 229 2.31 9.53 -41.79
N ASN A 230 1.86 10.43 -42.68
CA ASN A 230 2.62 11.61 -43.06
C ASN A 230 2.46 12.72 -42.00
N VAL A 231 3.52 12.96 -41.23
CA VAL A 231 3.64 14.04 -40.26
C VAL A 231 4.32 15.28 -40.84
N GLY A 232 4.90 15.18 -42.05
CA GLY A 232 5.54 16.28 -42.76
C GLY A 232 6.73 16.82 -41.97
N ASN A 233 6.86 18.14 -41.87
CA ASN A 233 7.89 18.80 -41.10
C ASN A 233 7.50 19.03 -39.62
N GLY A 234 6.51 18.29 -39.10
CA GLY A 234 6.02 18.46 -37.73
C GLY A 234 5.09 19.66 -37.56
N LYS A 235 4.48 20.14 -38.64
CA LYS A 235 3.47 21.20 -38.61
C LYS A 235 2.25 20.84 -39.45
N CYS A 236 1.07 21.18 -38.98
CA CYS A 236 -0.16 21.13 -39.77
C CYS A 236 -1.11 22.25 -39.37
N TYR A 237 -2.14 22.50 -40.18
CA TYR A 237 -3.11 23.56 -39.97
C TYR A 237 -4.52 23.00 -39.96
N TYR A 238 -5.31 23.41 -38.97
CA TYR A 238 -6.75 23.16 -38.92
C TYR A 238 -7.44 24.52 -38.81
N TYR A 239 -8.35 24.83 -39.72
CA TYR A 239 -9.12 26.08 -39.71
C TYR A 239 -8.25 27.35 -39.48
N GLY A 240 -7.09 27.41 -40.14
CA GLY A 240 -6.14 28.52 -40.03
C GLY A 240 -5.27 28.54 -38.76
N LYS A 241 -5.47 27.62 -37.81
CA LYS A 241 -4.64 27.51 -36.60
C LYS A 241 -3.53 26.46 -36.78
N GLU A 242 -2.29 26.87 -36.51
CA GLU A 242 -1.13 25.96 -36.52
C GLU A 242 -1.20 24.97 -35.36
N MET A 243 -0.94 23.70 -35.65
CA MET A 243 -0.63 22.65 -34.69
C MET A 243 0.82 22.18 -34.91
N PRO A 244 1.73 22.57 -34.01
CA PRO A 244 3.12 22.16 -34.08
C PRO A 244 3.41 20.93 -33.21
N ASP A 245 4.35 20.11 -33.68
CA ASP A 245 5.10 19.19 -32.82
C ASP A 245 6.12 19.94 -31.97
N SER A 246 6.46 19.37 -30.80
CA SER A 246 7.48 19.97 -29.92
C SER A 246 8.88 19.95 -30.54
N HIS A 247 9.14 19.00 -31.44
CA HIS A 247 10.39 18.87 -32.18
C HIS A 247 10.08 18.47 -33.62
N ALA A 248 10.99 18.82 -34.55
CA ALA A 248 10.88 18.34 -35.92
C ALA A 248 10.95 16.80 -35.94
N PRO A 249 10.09 16.12 -36.73
CA PRO A 249 10.14 14.67 -36.84
C PRO A 249 11.40 14.24 -37.58
N GLU A 250 11.89 13.06 -37.23
CA GLU A 250 13.06 12.43 -37.88
C GLU A 250 12.83 12.03 -39.34
N SER A 251 11.56 11.91 -39.75
CA SER A 251 11.13 11.61 -41.11
C SER A 251 9.76 12.24 -41.36
N PRO A 252 9.43 12.65 -42.60
CA PRO A 252 8.09 13.10 -42.97
C PRO A 252 7.01 12.04 -42.78
N VAL A 253 7.40 10.77 -42.72
CA VAL A 253 6.52 9.61 -42.53
C VAL A 253 7.00 8.84 -41.31
N LEU A 254 6.09 8.59 -40.37
CA LEU A 254 6.34 7.83 -39.15
C LEU A 254 5.27 6.74 -38.99
N THR A 255 5.63 5.64 -38.36
CA THR A 255 4.66 4.62 -37.95
C THR A 255 3.79 5.16 -36.81
N MET A 256 2.59 4.59 -36.60
CA MET A 256 1.74 4.97 -35.46
C MET A 256 2.48 4.81 -34.12
N GLN A 257 3.21 3.69 -33.95
CA GLN A 257 4.05 3.49 -32.77
C GLN A 257 5.05 4.63 -32.60
N ARG A 258 5.77 4.99 -33.67
CA ARG A 258 6.77 6.06 -33.60
C ARG A 258 6.16 7.43 -33.32
N ILE A 259 4.96 7.71 -33.83
CA ILE A 259 4.18 8.91 -33.51
C ILE A 259 3.90 9.00 -32.01
N PHE A 260 3.55 7.89 -31.37
CA PHE A 260 3.31 7.86 -29.92
C PHE A 260 4.62 8.03 -29.13
N GLU A 261 5.69 7.35 -29.52
CA GLU A 261 7.02 7.38 -28.88
C GLU A 261 7.66 8.77 -28.91
N THR A 262 7.62 9.43 -30.08
CA THR A 262 8.12 10.80 -30.30
C THR A 262 7.13 11.86 -29.83
N SER A 263 5.91 11.44 -29.45
CA SER A 263 4.86 12.32 -28.97
C SER A 263 4.43 13.37 -30.00
N SER A 264 4.33 13.01 -31.28
CA SER A 264 3.89 13.92 -32.35
C SER A 264 2.41 14.33 -32.17
N ASN A 265 2.17 15.62 -31.99
CA ASN A 265 0.83 16.24 -32.01
C ASN A 265 0.22 16.16 -33.41
N VAL A 266 1.03 16.42 -34.44
CA VAL A 266 0.62 16.38 -35.85
C VAL A 266 0.20 14.97 -36.24
N GLY A 267 0.97 13.95 -35.86
CA GLY A 267 0.63 12.55 -36.12
C GLY A 267 -0.71 12.16 -35.50
N VAL A 268 -0.86 12.35 -34.18
CA VAL A 268 -2.10 11.96 -33.48
C VAL A 268 -3.32 12.74 -33.99
N SER A 269 -3.21 14.06 -34.18
CA SER A 269 -4.32 14.87 -34.67
C SER A 269 -4.73 14.51 -36.09
N LYS A 270 -3.77 14.23 -36.98
CA LYS A 270 -4.07 13.78 -38.35
C LYS A 270 -4.74 12.42 -38.35
N ILE A 271 -4.28 11.48 -37.52
CA ILE A 271 -4.91 10.16 -37.38
C ILE A 271 -6.37 10.32 -36.93
N ILE A 272 -6.60 11.05 -35.83
CA ILE A 272 -7.97 11.24 -35.32
C ILE A 272 -8.85 11.98 -36.32
N THR A 273 -8.35 13.06 -36.93
CA THR A 273 -9.13 13.82 -37.91
C THR A 273 -9.44 12.97 -39.15
N LYS A 274 -8.50 12.16 -39.63
CA LYS A 274 -8.69 11.25 -40.78
C LYS A 274 -9.84 10.28 -40.53
N TYR A 275 -9.91 9.67 -39.35
CA TYR A 275 -10.88 8.61 -39.07
C TYR A 275 -12.19 9.08 -38.44
N TYR A 276 -12.21 10.23 -37.75
CA TYR A 276 -13.36 10.68 -36.96
C TYR A 276 -13.93 12.05 -37.36
N SER A 277 -13.36 12.77 -38.33
CA SER A 277 -13.91 14.08 -38.73
C SER A 277 -15.35 14.02 -39.26
N SER A 278 -15.73 12.93 -39.93
CA SER A 278 -17.10 12.71 -40.42
C SER A 278 -18.08 12.36 -39.31
N ASN A 279 -17.60 11.78 -38.20
CA ASN A 279 -18.40 11.46 -37.01
C ASN A 279 -17.57 11.66 -35.73
N PRO A 280 -17.41 12.92 -35.26
CA PRO A 280 -16.62 13.21 -34.07
C PRO A 280 -17.20 12.56 -32.81
N GLN A 281 -18.51 12.36 -32.76
CA GLN A 281 -19.18 11.76 -31.60
C GLN A 281 -18.68 10.34 -31.35
N LYS A 282 -18.38 9.56 -32.40
CA LYS A 282 -17.81 8.21 -32.24
C LYS A 282 -16.49 8.20 -31.46
N PHE A 283 -15.63 9.19 -31.71
CA PHE A 283 -14.39 9.34 -30.93
C PHE A 283 -14.68 9.70 -29.47
N LEU A 284 -15.62 10.63 -29.24
CA LEU A 284 -16.01 11.03 -27.89
C LEU A 284 -16.66 9.90 -27.11
N ASP A 285 -17.45 9.04 -27.76
CA ASP A 285 -18.09 7.87 -27.15
C ASP A 285 -17.05 6.88 -26.62
N HIS A 286 -15.92 6.69 -27.32
CA HIS A 286 -14.76 5.96 -26.78
C HIS A 286 -14.19 6.62 -25.53
N LEU A 287 -13.98 7.94 -25.55
CA LEU A 287 -13.49 8.65 -24.35
C LEU A 287 -14.46 8.53 -23.16
N TYR A 288 -15.76 8.49 -23.44
CA TYR A 288 -16.81 8.32 -22.43
C TYR A 288 -16.86 6.88 -21.90
N SER A 289 -16.65 5.88 -22.75
CA SER A 289 -16.57 4.47 -22.34
C SER A 289 -15.35 4.19 -21.46
N TYR A 290 -14.28 4.98 -21.61
CA TYR A 290 -13.11 4.97 -20.72
C TYR A 290 -13.34 5.72 -19.40
N ASN A 291 -14.58 6.12 -19.09
CA ASN A 291 -14.97 6.88 -17.90
C ASN A 291 -14.23 8.24 -17.75
N LEU A 292 -13.79 8.87 -18.84
CA LEU A 292 -13.06 10.15 -18.78
C LEU A 292 -13.95 11.39 -18.70
N ASN A 293 -15.28 11.24 -18.68
CA ASN A 293 -16.25 12.33 -18.69
C ASN A 293 -17.13 12.43 -17.43
N LYS A 294 -16.88 11.59 -16.44
CA LYS A 294 -17.62 11.53 -15.18
C LYS A 294 -16.66 11.22 -14.05
N LYS A 295 -17.06 11.55 -12.82
CA LYS A 295 -16.30 11.19 -11.61
C LYS A 295 -16.10 9.67 -11.50
N LEU A 296 -14.93 9.26 -11.03
CA LEU A 296 -14.58 7.88 -10.65
C LEU A 296 -15.32 7.42 -9.38
N GLY A 297 -15.87 8.35 -8.60
CA GLY A 297 -16.64 8.06 -7.40
C GLY A 297 -15.77 7.73 -6.20
N MET A 298 -14.64 8.42 -6.05
CA MET A 298 -13.66 8.16 -4.98
C MET A 298 -14.28 8.28 -3.59
N SER A 299 -13.74 7.51 -2.63
CA SER A 299 -14.26 7.50 -1.25
C SER A 299 -13.95 8.76 -0.44
N ILE A 300 -13.16 9.69 -0.98
CA ILE A 300 -12.79 10.95 -0.32
C ILE A 300 -13.43 12.15 -1.04
N PRO A 301 -13.87 13.19 -0.31
CA PRO A 301 -14.52 14.34 -0.92
C PRO A 301 -13.53 15.20 -1.72
N GLY A 302 -14.06 15.97 -2.67
CA GLY A 302 -13.28 16.94 -3.45
C GLY A 302 -12.86 16.48 -4.84
N GLU A 303 -13.43 15.39 -5.35
CA GLU A 303 -13.20 14.93 -6.71
C GLU A 303 -13.58 15.99 -7.76
N GLY A 304 -12.59 16.37 -8.57
CA GLY A 304 -12.73 17.28 -9.69
C GLY A 304 -13.62 16.70 -10.79
N MET A 305 -14.44 17.54 -11.42
CA MET A 305 -15.28 17.10 -12.54
C MET A 305 -14.46 17.15 -13.83
N PRO A 306 -14.23 16.03 -14.52
CA PRO A 306 -13.63 16.08 -15.84
C PRO A 306 -14.59 16.72 -16.85
N LEU A 307 -14.04 17.31 -17.90
CA LEU A 307 -14.81 17.93 -18.97
C LEU A 307 -14.23 17.53 -20.31
N ILE A 308 -15.03 16.81 -21.10
CA ILE A 308 -14.78 16.57 -22.52
C ILE A 308 -16.01 17.10 -23.25
N ARG A 309 -15.81 18.07 -24.15
CA ARG A 309 -16.91 18.71 -24.88
C ARG A 309 -17.71 17.69 -25.68
N LYS A 310 -19.01 17.92 -25.82
CA LYS A 310 -19.88 17.15 -26.72
C LYS A 310 -19.76 17.66 -28.15
N ALA A 311 -19.81 16.77 -29.14
CA ALA A 311 -19.78 17.17 -30.54
C ALA A 311 -20.99 18.06 -30.88
N GLY A 312 -20.75 19.20 -31.52
CA GLY A 312 -21.79 20.17 -31.88
C GLY A 312 -22.44 20.92 -30.71
N GLY A 313 -21.97 20.71 -29.47
CA GLY A 313 -22.45 21.41 -28.28
C GLY A 313 -21.84 22.80 -28.11
N THR A 314 -22.22 23.49 -27.03
CA THR A 314 -21.70 24.83 -26.70
C THR A 314 -20.18 24.82 -26.56
N GLY A 315 -19.51 25.70 -27.32
CA GLY A 315 -18.06 25.83 -27.35
C GLY A 315 -17.33 24.74 -28.14
N TRP A 316 -18.04 23.89 -28.89
CA TRP A 316 -17.45 23.04 -29.92
C TRP A 316 -17.11 23.87 -31.15
N SER A 317 -15.95 23.63 -31.75
CA SER A 317 -15.52 24.25 -33.00
C SER A 317 -14.85 23.23 -33.92
N GLY A 318 -14.51 23.64 -35.15
CA GLY A 318 -13.69 22.82 -36.04
C GLY A 318 -12.32 22.43 -35.43
N LEU A 319 -11.82 23.20 -34.46
CA LEU A 319 -10.57 22.91 -33.76
C LEU A 319 -10.73 21.84 -32.66
N SER A 320 -11.95 21.60 -32.17
CA SER A 320 -12.16 20.78 -30.97
C SER A 320 -11.68 19.35 -31.16
N LEU A 321 -12.03 18.68 -32.26
CA LEU A 321 -11.59 17.30 -32.52
C LEU A 321 -10.05 17.16 -32.54
N PRO A 322 -9.30 17.94 -33.35
CA PRO A 322 -7.84 17.85 -33.34
C PRO A 322 -7.21 18.25 -32.01
N TRP A 323 -7.73 19.22 -31.25
CA TRP A 323 -7.14 19.61 -29.96
C TRP A 323 -7.45 18.61 -28.83
N ILE A 324 -8.67 18.07 -28.78
CA ILE A 324 -9.03 16.99 -27.85
C ILE A 324 -8.13 15.78 -28.07
N SER A 325 -7.81 15.44 -29.33
CA SER A 325 -6.95 14.29 -29.64
C SER A 325 -5.57 14.31 -28.98
N ILE A 326 -5.05 15.50 -28.64
CA ILE A 326 -3.73 15.69 -28.02
C ILE A 326 -3.83 16.16 -26.56
N GLY A 327 -5.02 16.11 -25.96
CA GLY A 327 -5.26 16.42 -24.55
C GLY A 327 -5.44 17.90 -24.22
N TYR A 328 -5.80 18.73 -25.21
CA TYR A 328 -6.26 20.11 -25.03
C TYR A 328 -7.78 20.19 -25.22
N GLU A 329 -8.41 21.30 -24.84
CA GLU A 329 -9.89 21.44 -24.83
C GLU A 329 -10.60 20.39 -23.94
N SER A 330 -9.86 19.71 -23.08
CA SER A 330 -10.34 18.67 -22.17
C SER A 330 -9.75 18.86 -20.79
N LEU A 331 -10.58 18.79 -19.74
CA LEU A 331 -10.13 18.85 -18.35
C LEU A 331 -10.20 17.46 -17.75
N ILE A 332 -9.08 16.94 -17.26
CA ILE A 332 -8.95 15.60 -16.70
C ILE A 332 -8.11 15.70 -15.42
N THR A 333 -8.57 15.06 -14.34
CA THR A 333 -7.76 15.03 -13.11
C THR A 333 -6.61 14.04 -13.22
N PRO A 334 -5.51 14.21 -12.47
CA PRO A 334 -4.41 13.24 -12.45
C PRO A 334 -4.87 11.80 -12.14
N MET A 335 -5.88 11.64 -11.27
CA MET A 335 -6.43 10.32 -10.94
C MET A 335 -7.11 9.62 -12.14
N HIS A 336 -7.81 10.36 -13.00
CA HIS A 336 -8.42 9.80 -14.22
C HIS A 336 -7.33 9.33 -15.20
N THR A 337 -6.28 10.15 -15.41
CA THR A 337 -5.14 9.76 -16.23
C THR A 337 -4.45 8.51 -15.65
N LEU A 338 -4.20 8.47 -14.34
CA LEU A 338 -3.63 7.29 -13.70
C LEU A 338 -4.51 6.05 -13.90
N THR A 339 -5.82 6.18 -13.71
CA THR A 339 -6.78 5.08 -13.81
C THR A 339 -6.86 4.52 -15.24
N LEU A 340 -6.71 5.35 -16.27
CA LEU A 340 -6.60 4.89 -17.66
C LEU A 340 -5.34 4.05 -17.90
N TYR A 341 -4.17 4.52 -17.44
CA TYR A 341 -2.93 3.77 -17.58
C TYR A 341 -2.92 2.51 -16.72
N ASN A 342 -3.58 2.55 -15.56
CA ASN A 342 -3.82 1.40 -14.71
C ASN A 342 -4.68 0.35 -15.39
N ALA A 343 -5.75 0.74 -16.10
CA ALA A 343 -6.54 -0.18 -16.89
C ALA A 343 -5.69 -0.86 -17.97
N VAL A 344 -4.85 -0.13 -18.72
CA VAL A 344 -3.93 -0.73 -19.72
C VAL A 344 -2.94 -1.69 -19.06
N ALA A 345 -2.38 -1.33 -17.90
CA ALA A 345 -1.50 -2.19 -17.11
C ALA A 345 -2.22 -3.45 -16.60
N ASN A 346 -3.50 -3.33 -16.28
CA ASN A 346 -4.39 -4.36 -15.74
C ASN A 346 -5.15 -5.11 -16.85
N ASN A 347 -4.54 -5.28 -18.02
CA ASN A 347 -5.10 -6.01 -19.16
C ASN A 347 -6.49 -5.52 -19.61
N GLY A 348 -6.72 -4.21 -19.45
CA GLY A 348 -7.92 -3.47 -19.83
C GLY A 348 -9.01 -3.39 -18.77
N CYS A 349 -8.85 -4.04 -17.62
CA CYS A 349 -9.76 -3.90 -16.49
C CYS A 349 -9.46 -2.63 -15.68
N MET A 350 -10.36 -1.65 -15.74
CA MET A 350 -10.28 -0.41 -14.99
C MET A 350 -10.83 -0.59 -13.58
N VAL A 351 -9.96 -0.43 -12.57
CA VAL A 351 -10.35 -0.51 -11.16
C VAL A 351 -10.41 0.87 -10.52
N LYS A 352 -11.27 0.99 -9.51
CA LYS A 352 -11.48 2.23 -8.77
C LYS A 352 -10.33 2.49 -7.79
N PRO A 353 -9.80 3.72 -7.71
CA PRO A 353 -8.88 4.12 -6.65
C PRO A 353 -9.45 3.88 -5.25
N MET A 354 -8.73 3.11 -4.43
CA MET A 354 -9.11 2.73 -3.08
C MET A 354 -8.15 3.34 -2.05
N PHE A 355 -8.67 4.07 -1.06
CA PHE A 355 -7.87 4.73 -0.01
C PHE A 355 -7.93 4.02 1.35
N VAL A 356 -8.94 3.17 1.55
CA VAL A 356 -9.22 2.48 2.82
C VAL A 356 -9.33 1.00 2.56
N LYS A 357 -8.63 0.21 3.37
CA LYS A 357 -8.56 -1.25 3.28
C LYS A 357 -9.58 -1.93 4.19
N GLU A 358 -9.66 -1.49 5.44
CA GLU A 358 -10.56 -2.09 6.42
C GLU A 358 -10.93 -1.13 7.56
N ILE A 359 -12.07 -1.41 8.18
CA ILE A 359 -12.55 -0.78 9.41
C ILE A 359 -12.53 -1.85 10.50
N LYS A 360 -11.87 -1.55 11.62
CA LYS A 360 -11.83 -2.42 12.80
C LYS A 360 -12.44 -1.73 14.01
N ARG A 361 -12.88 -2.53 14.97
CA ARG A 361 -13.24 -2.06 16.32
C ARG A 361 -12.75 -3.09 17.31
N ASN A 362 -11.93 -2.67 18.27
CA ASN A 362 -11.32 -3.53 19.28
C ASN A 362 -10.58 -4.74 18.65
N GLY A 363 -9.85 -4.50 17.55
CA GLY A 363 -9.14 -5.55 16.81
C GLY A 363 -10.00 -6.44 15.91
N ILE A 364 -11.34 -6.33 15.95
CA ILE A 364 -12.26 -7.13 15.14
C ILE A 364 -12.61 -6.36 13.86
N THR A 365 -12.37 -6.98 12.69
CA THR A 365 -12.74 -6.43 11.39
C THR A 365 -14.26 -6.33 11.25
N GLN A 366 -14.75 -5.10 11.15
CA GLN A 366 -16.17 -4.78 10.92
C GLN A 366 -16.50 -4.75 9.43
N LYS A 367 -15.58 -4.20 8.63
CA LYS A 367 -15.74 -4.10 7.18
C LYS A 367 -14.39 -4.18 6.50
N LYS A 368 -14.30 -4.99 5.46
CA LYS A 368 -13.17 -5.02 4.53
C LYS A 368 -13.63 -4.44 3.19
N PHE A 369 -12.82 -3.58 2.59
CA PHE A 369 -13.08 -3.04 1.26
C PHE A 369 -12.38 -3.92 0.23
N ASN A 370 -13.13 -4.34 -0.78
CA ASN A 370 -12.63 -5.11 -1.91
C ASN A 370 -12.48 -4.19 -3.12
N PRO A 371 -11.60 -4.54 -4.08
CA PRO A 371 -11.48 -3.79 -5.34
C PRO A 371 -12.83 -3.66 -6.05
N GLU A 372 -13.13 -2.45 -6.53
CA GLU A 372 -14.34 -2.15 -7.30
C GLU A 372 -13.94 -1.94 -8.77
N ILE A 373 -14.57 -2.68 -9.68
CA ILE A 373 -14.32 -2.58 -11.11
C ILE A 373 -15.22 -1.47 -11.69
N LEU A 374 -14.60 -0.47 -12.31
CA LEU A 374 -15.30 0.64 -12.97
C LEU A 374 -15.64 0.32 -14.42
N ASN A 375 -14.79 -0.47 -15.08
CA ASN A 375 -15.00 -0.98 -16.43
C ASN A 375 -14.20 -2.29 -16.56
N GLU A 376 -14.86 -3.40 -16.86
CA GLU A 376 -14.23 -4.72 -16.98
C GLU A 376 -13.23 -4.80 -18.15
N GLN A 377 -13.49 -4.03 -19.21
CA GLN A 377 -12.68 -4.06 -20.42
C GLN A 377 -12.81 -2.74 -21.18
N ILE A 378 -11.82 -1.84 -21.03
CA ILE A 378 -11.85 -0.54 -21.71
C ILE A 378 -11.67 -0.66 -23.22
N ALA A 379 -10.98 -1.70 -23.72
CA ALA A 379 -10.74 -1.93 -25.14
C ALA A 379 -10.47 -3.42 -25.37
N LYS A 380 -10.51 -3.89 -26.62
CA LYS A 380 -10.24 -5.29 -26.96
C LYS A 380 -8.86 -5.74 -26.42
N PRO A 381 -8.70 -6.99 -25.98
CA PRO A 381 -7.42 -7.49 -25.48
C PRO A 381 -6.24 -7.28 -26.43
N ALA A 382 -6.47 -7.42 -27.75
CA ALA A 382 -5.47 -7.15 -28.78
C ALA A 382 -5.05 -5.67 -28.80
N THR A 383 -6.01 -4.75 -28.66
CA THR A 383 -5.77 -3.31 -28.53
C THR A 383 -4.96 -2.98 -27.28
N ILE A 384 -5.29 -3.59 -26.15
CA ILE A 384 -4.54 -3.42 -24.90
C ILE A 384 -3.09 -3.91 -25.04
N ALA A 385 -2.88 -5.06 -25.67
CA ALA A 385 -1.52 -5.57 -25.92
C ALA A 385 -0.70 -4.59 -26.78
N LYS A 386 -1.30 -3.99 -27.81
CA LYS A 386 -0.66 -2.95 -28.63
C LYS A 386 -0.38 -1.67 -27.83
N ALA A 387 -1.33 -1.24 -27.00
CA ALA A 387 -1.15 -0.09 -26.11
C ALA A 387 0.01 -0.29 -25.14
N ARG A 388 0.15 -1.49 -24.57
CA ARG A 388 1.29 -1.83 -23.70
C ARG A 388 2.62 -1.72 -24.44
N LYS A 389 2.71 -2.23 -25.66
CA LYS A 389 3.91 -2.09 -26.53
C LYS A 389 4.25 -0.63 -26.81
N MET A 390 3.25 0.21 -27.14
CA MET A 390 3.47 1.64 -27.35
C MET A 390 4.01 2.35 -26.09
N CYS A 391 3.42 2.06 -24.92
CA CYS A 391 3.87 2.63 -23.66
C CYS A 391 5.29 2.20 -23.30
N GLU A 392 5.67 0.96 -23.57
CA GLU A 392 7.06 0.48 -23.40
C GLU A 392 8.02 1.16 -24.38
N GLY A 393 7.62 1.30 -25.65
CA GLY A 393 8.38 1.99 -26.70
C GLY A 393 8.73 3.44 -26.34
N VAL A 394 7.87 4.15 -25.61
CA VAL A 394 8.17 5.52 -25.15
C VAL A 394 9.42 5.56 -24.27
N VAL A 395 9.60 4.55 -23.42
CA VAL A 395 10.76 4.46 -22.52
C VAL A 395 11.97 3.94 -23.27
N LEU A 396 11.82 2.92 -24.12
CA LEU A 396 12.96 2.32 -24.83
C LEU A 396 13.50 3.22 -25.94
N GLN A 397 12.61 3.81 -26.75
CA GLN A 397 12.96 4.48 -28.00
C GLN A 397 12.46 5.92 -28.10
N GLY A 398 11.60 6.37 -27.19
CA GLY A 398 10.92 7.66 -27.26
C GLY A 398 11.42 8.73 -26.29
N THR A 399 10.48 9.56 -25.84
CA THR A 399 10.72 10.70 -24.94
C THR A 399 11.03 10.32 -23.48
N GLY A 400 10.87 9.04 -23.12
CA GLY A 400 11.07 8.51 -21.76
C GLY A 400 12.41 7.82 -21.50
N LYS A 401 13.39 7.93 -22.42
CA LYS A 401 14.67 7.19 -22.40
C LYS A 401 15.47 7.25 -21.09
N THR A 402 15.32 8.31 -20.31
CA THR A 402 15.98 8.44 -18.99
C THR A 402 15.56 7.34 -18.00
N LEU A 403 14.44 6.67 -18.26
CA LEU A 403 13.88 5.60 -17.44
C LEU A 403 14.25 4.19 -17.93
N ALA A 404 14.92 4.03 -19.08
CA ALA A 404 15.20 2.71 -19.67
C ALA A 404 16.26 1.90 -18.91
N ASN A 405 17.27 2.58 -18.33
CA ASN A 405 18.40 1.93 -17.67
C ASN A 405 18.09 1.62 -16.20
N GLN A 406 17.14 0.71 -15.97
CA GLN A 406 16.74 0.23 -14.64
C GLN A 406 16.83 -1.30 -14.56
N SER A 407 16.88 -1.82 -13.33
CA SER A 407 16.88 -3.27 -13.06
C SER A 407 15.54 -3.96 -13.40
N PHE A 408 14.54 -3.19 -13.84
CA PHE A 408 13.21 -3.62 -14.23
C PHE A 408 12.71 -2.76 -15.40
N THR A 409 11.73 -3.29 -16.14
CA THR A 409 11.16 -2.62 -17.31
C THR A 409 10.13 -1.58 -16.89
N VAL A 410 10.07 -0.45 -17.60
CA VAL A 410 9.09 0.62 -17.36
C VAL A 410 8.35 0.92 -18.66
N ALA A 411 7.05 1.12 -18.55
CA ALA A 411 6.23 1.58 -19.67
C ALA A 411 5.41 2.81 -19.23
N GLY A 412 5.17 3.75 -20.14
CA GLY A 412 4.41 4.95 -19.81
C GLY A 412 4.40 5.99 -20.90
N LYS A 413 4.14 7.24 -20.50
CA LYS A 413 4.09 8.38 -21.39
C LYS A 413 4.49 9.67 -20.69
N THR A 414 5.35 10.45 -21.35
CA THR A 414 5.62 11.83 -20.96
C THR A 414 4.50 12.76 -21.43
N GLY A 415 4.15 13.74 -20.61
CA GLY A 415 3.31 14.86 -20.98
C GLY A 415 4.02 16.20 -20.74
N THR A 416 3.76 17.13 -21.66
CA THR A 416 4.06 18.55 -21.50
C THR A 416 2.82 19.29 -21.98
N ALA A 417 2.14 20.03 -21.11
CA ALA A 417 0.96 20.80 -21.45
C ALA A 417 1.22 22.29 -21.19
N GLN A 418 0.75 23.15 -22.08
CA GLN A 418 0.72 24.59 -21.83
C GLN A 418 -0.44 24.88 -20.88
N MET A 419 -0.19 25.61 -19.81
CA MET A 419 -1.23 26.04 -18.90
C MET A 419 -1.80 27.38 -19.39
N ALA A 420 -3.13 27.45 -19.49
CA ALA A 420 -3.81 28.72 -19.77
C ALA A 420 -3.63 29.68 -18.57
N ASN A 421 -3.35 30.96 -18.87
CA ASN A 421 -3.32 32.04 -17.91
C ASN A 421 -4.43 33.03 -18.26
N ASN A 422 -5.39 33.25 -17.36
CA ASN A 422 -6.57 34.11 -17.58
C ASN A 422 -7.34 33.80 -18.89
N GLY A 423 -7.53 32.52 -19.20
CA GLY A 423 -8.30 32.08 -20.38
C GLY A 423 -7.54 32.12 -21.71
N SER A 424 -6.25 32.49 -21.70
CA SER A 424 -5.39 32.51 -22.88
C SER A 424 -4.11 31.70 -22.68
N TYR A 425 -3.62 31.03 -23.71
CA TYR A 425 -2.32 30.36 -23.69
C TYR A 425 -1.20 31.38 -23.94
N GLY A 426 -0.42 31.66 -22.89
CA GLY A 426 0.78 32.50 -22.96
C GLY A 426 0.51 33.99 -23.18
N VAL A 427 0.94 34.82 -22.23
CA VAL A 427 1.37 36.18 -22.58
C VAL A 427 2.73 36.03 -23.28
N PRO A 428 3.03 36.78 -24.37
CA PRO A 428 4.35 36.75 -24.98
C PRO A 428 5.45 36.95 -23.92
N GLY A 429 6.33 35.95 -23.74
CA GLY A 429 7.43 35.99 -22.77
C GLY A 429 7.24 35.22 -21.45
N ALA A 430 6.06 34.64 -21.17
CA ALA A 430 5.81 33.89 -19.92
C ALA A 430 4.93 32.64 -20.15
N HIS A 431 5.45 31.64 -20.87
CA HIS A 431 4.77 30.35 -21.02
C HIS A 431 4.89 29.53 -19.73
N ILE A 432 3.74 29.16 -19.15
CA ILE A 432 3.66 28.28 -17.98
C ILE A 432 3.36 26.87 -18.48
N TYR A 433 4.17 25.90 -18.06
CA TYR A 433 4.04 24.51 -18.49
C TYR A 433 3.72 23.58 -17.31
N GLN A 434 2.95 22.55 -17.60
CA GLN A 434 2.74 21.37 -16.77
C GLN A 434 3.61 20.24 -17.33
N SER A 435 4.57 19.78 -16.54
CA SER A 435 5.36 18.58 -16.81
C SER A 435 4.66 17.37 -16.19
N SER A 436 4.57 16.26 -16.92
CA SER A 436 4.02 15.02 -16.37
C SER A 436 4.71 13.78 -16.91
N PHE A 437 4.66 12.72 -16.11
CA PHE A 437 4.94 11.35 -16.53
C PHE A 437 3.94 10.42 -15.86
N VAL A 438 3.31 9.56 -16.64
CA VAL A 438 2.43 8.50 -16.14
C VAL A 438 2.88 7.17 -16.72
N GLY A 439 2.89 6.13 -15.92
CA GLY A 439 3.37 4.83 -16.37
C GLY A 439 3.15 3.73 -15.33
N TYR A 440 3.68 2.56 -15.63
CA TYR A 440 3.58 1.38 -14.79
C TYR A 440 4.85 0.55 -14.87
N PHE A 441 5.08 -0.24 -13.83
CA PHE A 441 6.26 -1.07 -13.69
C PHE A 441 5.97 -2.32 -12.85
N PRO A 442 6.70 -3.43 -13.11
CA PRO A 442 7.43 -3.74 -14.34
C PRO A 442 6.53 -3.73 -15.58
N ALA A 443 7.05 -3.48 -16.78
CA ALA A 443 6.24 -3.35 -17.99
C ALA A 443 5.64 -4.70 -18.44
N ASP A 444 6.37 -5.80 -18.22
CA ASP A 444 6.02 -7.17 -18.57
C ASP A 444 4.95 -7.75 -17.63
N LYS A 445 5.11 -7.51 -16.31
CA LYS A 445 4.15 -7.90 -15.26
C LYS A 445 3.84 -6.71 -14.35
N PRO A 446 2.96 -5.79 -14.77
CA PRO A 446 2.68 -4.58 -14.01
C PRO A 446 2.10 -4.87 -12.62
N LEU A 447 2.74 -4.33 -11.59
CA LEU A 447 2.22 -4.38 -10.21
C LEU A 447 1.78 -3.00 -9.73
N TYR A 448 2.47 -1.94 -10.15
CA TYR A 448 2.13 -0.58 -9.80
C TYR A 448 2.05 0.33 -11.01
N THR A 449 1.15 1.29 -10.91
CA THR A 449 1.01 2.44 -11.80
C THR A 449 1.32 3.71 -11.02
N CYS A 450 2.03 4.64 -11.64
CA CYS A 450 2.43 5.89 -11.01
C CYS A 450 2.20 7.07 -11.97
N ILE A 451 1.70 8.17 -11.44
CA ILE A 451 1.63 9.46 -12.12
C ILE A 451 2.40 10.49 -11.31
N VAL A 452 3.18 11.31 -12.01
CA VAL A 452 3.89 12.46 -11.48
C VAL A 452 3.51 13.67 -12.31
N ILE A 453 3.13 14.76 -11.65
CA ILE A 453 2.85 16.05 -12.28
C ILE A 453 3.57 17.15 -11.54
N ILE A 454 4.25 18.03 -12.27
CA ILE A 454 4.95 19.20 -11.76
C ILE A 454 4.54 20.43 -12.59
N ASN A 455 3.95 21.42 -11.91
CA ASN A 455 3.38 22.61 -12.51
C ASN A 455 4.27 23.84 -12.35
N ALA A 456 4.38 24.60 -13.45
CA ALA A 456 5.14 25.85 -13.55
C ALA A 456 6.62 25.73 -13.11
N PRO A 457 7.43 24.78 -13.64
CA PRO A 457 8.86 24.77 -13.39
C PRO A 457 9.53 26.00 -14.03
N SER A 458 10.40 26.70 -13.29
CA SER A 458 10.95 27.99 -13.73
C SER A 458 12.44 27.97 -14.07
N ASN A 459 13.07 26.79 -14.15
CA ASN A 459 14.51 26.65 -14.43
C ASN A 459 14.84 26.47 -15.93
N GLY A 460 13.93 26.83 -16.83
CA GLY A 460 14.13 26.69 -18.28
C GLY A 460 14.00 25.27 -18.83
N ILE A 461 13.95 24.23 -17.97
CA ILE A 461 13.68 22.85 -18.33
C ILE A 461 12.26 22.49 -17.87
N TYR A 462 11.38 22.14 -18.81
CA TYR A 462 9.96 21.88 -18.54
C TYR A 462 9.44 20.54 -19.11
N TYR A 463 10.26 19.80 -19.85
CA TYR A 463 9.85 18.54 -20.46
C TYR A 463 9.54 17.44 -19.44
N GLY A 464 8.46 16.68 -19.67
CA GLY A 464 8.01 15.53 -18.87
C GLY A 464 9.14 14.59 -18.41
N GLY A 465 9.96 14.11 -19.34
CA GLY A 465 11.04 13.14 -19.05
C GLY A 465 12.19 13.70 -18.21
N ALA A 466 12.42 15.02 -18.24
CA ALA A 466 13.51 15.65 -17.50
C ALA A 466 13.09 16.14 -16.10
N VAL A 467 11.82 16.52 -15.95
CA VAL A 467 11.31 17.08 -14.69
C VAL A 467 10.52 16.04 -13.89
N SER A 468 9.55 15.35 -14.50
CA SER A 468 8.69 14.38 -13.80
C SER A 468 9.26 12.96 -13.79
N GLY A 469 10.02 12.59 -14.84
CA GLY A 469 10.68 11.28 -14.95
C GLY A 469 11.56 10.90 -13.75
N PRO A 470 12.47 11.77 -13.26
CA PRO A 470 13.34 11.44 -12.12
C PRO A 470 12.57 11.06 -10.84
N VAL A 471 11.44 11.73 -10.56
CA VAL A 471 10.60 11.40 -9.40
C VAL A 471 9.97 10.02 -9.56
N PHE A 472 9.45 9.70 -10.76
CA PHE A 472 8.94 8.37 -11.04
C PHE A 472 10.01 7.30 -10.83
N LYS A 473 11.23 7.55 -11.35
CA LYS A 473 12.37 6.63 -11.23
C LYS A 473 12.68 6.31 -9.77
N GLU A 474 12.86 7.34 -8.94
CA GLU A 474 13.21 7.17 -7.52
C GLU A 474 12.16 6.35 -6.76
N ILE A 475 10.88 6.62 -7.01
CA ILE A 475 9.79 5.87 -6.40
C ILE A 475 9.78 4.42 -6.90
N ALA A 476 9.89 4.21 -8.21
CA ALA A 476 9.85 2.89 -8.81
C ALA A 476 11.02 2.03 -8.32
N GLU A 477 12.25 2.56 -8.29
CA GLU A 477 13.44 1.87 -7.77
C GLU A 477 13.29 1.52 -6.29
N LYS A 478 12.73 2.42 -5.49
CA LYS A 478 12.52 2.16 -4.07
C LYS A 478 11.45 1.11 -3.83
N VAL A 479 10.33 1.18 -4.53
CA VAL A 479 9.26 0.19 -4.45
C VAL A 479 9.76 -1.17 -4.93
N TYR A 480 10.50 -1.21 -6.03
CA TYR A 480 11.09 -2.43 -6.56
C TYR A 480 12.08 -3.09 -5.59
N SER A 481 12.97 -2.30 -4.99
CA SER A 481 13.97 -2.82 -4.04
C SER A 481 13.41 -3.24 -2.68
N THR A 482 12.21 -2.78 -2.31
CA THR A 482 11.64 -3.02 -0.97
C THR A 482 10.40 -3.89 -0.95
N SER A 483 9.72 -4.11 -2.08
CA SER A 483 8.58 -5.01 -2.14
C SER A 483 9.03 -6.46 -2.28
N VAL A 484 8.43 -7.32 -1.45
CA VAL A 484 8.59 -8.78 -1.53
C VAL A 484 7.96 -9.31 -2.84
N ASP A 485 6.97 -8.59 -3.40
CA ASP A 485 6.28 -9.01 -4.62
C ASP A 485 7.19 -9.07 -5.86
N PHE A 486 8.36 -8.42 -5.81
CA PHE A 486 9.39 -8.46 -6.86
C PHE A 486 10.51 -9.46 -6.60
N GLN A 487 10.56 -10.03 -5.40
CA GLN A 487 11.61 -10.98 -5.04
C GLN A 487 11.19 -12.39 -5.42
N THR A 488 12.06 -13.12 -6.12
CA THR A 488 11.88 -14.55 -6.34
C THR A 488 12.02 -15.28 -5.01
N GLU A 489 11.04 -16.11 -4.67
CA GLU A 489 11.12 -16.96 -3.48
C GLU A 489 12.35 -17.88 -3.59
N ILE A 490 13.38 -17.62 -2.79
CA ILE A 490 14.63 -18.40 -2.75
C ILE A 490 14.36 -19.87 -2.39
N ASN A 491 13.19 -20.18 -1.81
CA ASN A 491 12.80 -21.50 -1.33
C ASN A 491 11.80 -22.25 -2.24
N THR A 492 11.67 -21.89 -3.53
CA THR A 492 10.81 -22.61 -4.50
C THR A 492 11.46 -23.81 -5.17
N GLY A 493 12.74 -24.09 -4.88
CA GLY A 493 13.31 -25.40 -5.22
C GLY A 493 12.49 -26.47 -4.53
N ASN A 494 11.77 -27.29 -5.30
CA ASN A 494 11.02 -28.45 -4.82
C ASN A 494 11.74 -29.08 -3.63
N LYS A 495 11.06 -29.23 -2.49
CA LYS A 495 11.51 -30.10 -1.40
C LYS A 495 11.53 -31.54 -1.93
N ILE A 496 12.49 -31.85 -2.80
CA ILE A 496 12.90 -33.22 -3.05
C ILE A 496 13.53 -33.60 -1.72
N LEU A 497 12.81 -34.39 -0.94
CA LEU A 497 13.32 -34.97 0.29
C LEU A 497 14.51 -35.85 -0.14
N THR A 498 15.72 -35.30 -0.09
CA THR A 498 16.94 -36.01 -0.52
C THR A 498 17.30 -37.12 0.44
N LYS A 499 16.80 -37.06 1.69
CA LYS A 499 16.97 -38.07 2.72
C LYS A 499 15.80 -38.01 3.71
N VAL A 500 15.23 -39.15 4.08
CA VAL A 500 14.28 -39.24 5.21
C VAL A 500 15.03 -39.17 6.55
N PRO A 501 14.41 -38.66 7.62
CA PRO A 501 15.01 -38.70 8.95
C PRO A 501 15.29 -40.15 9.38
N SER A 502 16.42 -40.38 10.05
CA SER A 502 16.69 -41.70 10.64
C SER A 502 15.72 -41.98 11.78
N ILE A 503 15.10 -43.16 11.78
CA ILE A 503 14.25 -43.61 12.88
C ILE A 503 15.03 -44.51 13.85
N ILE A 504 14.67 -44.43 15.12
CA ILE A 504 15.11 -45.38 16.16
C ILE A 504 14.26 -46.66 16.08
N ARG A 505 14.78 -47.78 16.59
CA ARG A 505 13.96 -48.98 16.79
C ARG A 505 12.99 -48.70 17.94
N GLY A 506 11.70 -48.62 17.62
CA GLY A 506 10.64 -48.20 18.55
C GLY A 506 9.31 -48.90 18.25
N ASN A 507 8.29 -48.63 19.07
CA ASN A 507 7.01 -49.32 18.96
C ASN A 507 6.39 -49.14 17.56
N GLY A 508 5.92 -50.24 16.96
CA GLY A 508 5.41 -50.25 15.58
C GLY A 508 4.19 -49.34 15.37
N GLN A 509 3.25 -49.32 16.31
CA GLN A 509 2.01 -48.53 16.20
C GLN A 509 2.30 -47.04 16.36
N GLU A 510 3.10 -46.67 17.36
CA GLU A 510 3.49 -45.27 17.60
C GLU A 510 4.31 -44.72 16.42
N MET A 511 5.25 -45.52 15.90
CA MET A 511 6.08 -45.11 14.77
C MET A 511 5.24 -44.91 13.51
N ASN A 512 4.29 -45.81 13.23
CA ASN A 512 3.36 -45.65 12.11
C ASN A 512 2.49 -44.40 12.25
N TYR A 513 1.99 -44.09 13.46
CA TYR A 513 1.24 -42.86 13.71
C TYR A 513 2.07 -41.60 13.38
N VAL A 514 3.32 -41.54 13.85
CA VAL A 514 4.21 -40.39 13.59
C VAL A 514 4.56 -40.26 12.11
N ILE A 515 4.92 -41.36 11.45
CA ILE A 515 5.26 -41.40 10.02
C ILE A 515 4.10 -40.89 9.17
N ASN A 516 2.87 -41.32 9.47
CA ASN A 516 1.67 -40.89 8.76
C ASN A 516 1.34 -39.42 9.05
N LYS A 517 1.45 -38.96 10.31
CA LYS A 517 1.16 -37.57 10.68
C LYS A 517 2.12 -36.58 10.01
N LEU A 518 3.36 -36.99 9.78
CA LEU A 518 4.40 -36.20 9.12
C LEU A 518 4.43 -36.37 7.59
N ASN A 519 3.53 -37.19 7.02
CA ASN A 519 3.49 -37.51 5.59
C ASN A 519 4.85 -37.99 5.04
N LEU A 520 5.57 -38.82 5.80
CA LEU A 520 6.88 -39.33 5.37
C LEU A 520 6.73 -40.48 4.37
N PRO A 521 7.43 -40.46 3.21
CA PRO A 521 7.40 -41.56 2.26
C PRO A 521 7.92 -42.84 2.91
N ASN A 522 7.14 -43.92 2.86
CA ASN A 522 7.54 -45.21 3.46
C ASN A 522 7.13 -46.40 2.56
N LYS A 523 7.83 -47.52 2.73
CA LYS A 523 7.46 -48.85 2.25
C LYS A 523 7.43 -49.78 3.45
N VAL A 524 6.25 -50.25 3.80
CA VAL A 524 6.05 -51.25 4.86
C VAL A 524 6.29 -52.62 4.25
N ALA A 525 7.17 -53.44 4.85
CA ALA A 525 7.32 -54.84 4.46
C ALA A 525 6.03 -55.62 4.80
N GLU A 526 5.66 -56.61 3.98
CA GLU A 526 4.44 -57.41 4.15
C GLU A 526 4.31 -57.94 5.59
N ILE A 527 3.14 -57.70 6.17
CA ILE A 527 2.78 -57.89 7.57
C ILE A 527 2.28 -59.34 7.72
N GLU A 528 3.11 -60.24 8.27
CA GLU A 528 2.70 -61.62 8.58
C GLU A 528 1.84 -61.74 9.85
N ASP A 529 1.85 -60.76 10.76
CA ASP A 529 1.15 -60.86 12.05
C ASP A 529 0.63 -59.48 12.51
N GLU A 530 -0.64 -59.37 12.90
CA GLU A 530 -1.33 -58.09 13.19
C GLU A 530 -0.81 -57.39 14.48
N TYR A 531 0.11 -58.04 15.21
CA TYR A 531 0.70 -57.59 16.46
C TYR A 531 2.24 -57.53 16.40
N PHE A 532 2.81 -56.69 15.55
CA PHE A 532 4.24 -56.34 15.61
C PHE A 532 4.52 -55.36 16.75
N ASN A 533 5.39 -55.71 17.70
CA ASN A 533 5.71 -54.81 18.82
C ASN A 533 6.68 -53.69 18.44
N TYR A 534 7.64 -53.91 17.53
CA TYR A 534 8.69 -52.93 17.21
C TYR A 534 9.10 -52.90 15.73
N VAL A 535 9.49 -51.73 15.23
CA VAL A 535 9.98 -51.51 13.84
C VAL A 535 11.27 -50.71 13.81
N TYR A 536 12.07 -50.89 12.76
CA TYR A 536 13.26 -50.06 12.48
C TYR A 536 13.51 -49.93 10.98
N ASP A 537 14.34 -48.98 10.57
CA ASP A 537 14.80 -48.84 9.18
C ASP A 537 16.27 -49.27 9.04
N PRO A 538 16.59 -50.31 8.25
CA PRO A 538 17.97 -50.72 8.00
C PRO A 538 18.74 -49.78 7.06
N LYS A 539 18.07 -48.87 6.33
CA LYS A 539 18.68 -48.00 5.30
C LYS A 539 18.52 -46.51 5.63
N SER A 540 19.54 -45.90 6.22
CA SER A 540 19.51 -44.47 6.59
C SER A 540 19.57 -43.49 5.42
N ASP A 541 20.03 -43.91 4.24
CA ASP A 541 20.39 -43.03 3.12
C ASP A 541 19.39 -43.08 1.95
N SER A 542 18.12 -43.36 2.25
CA SER A 542 17.05 -43.42 1.25
C SER A 542 16.16 -42.18 1.27
N THR A 543 15.42 -41.97 0.20
CA THR A 543 14.34 -40.97 0.10
C THR A 543 13.01 -41.49 0.64
N LYS A 544 12.96 -42.75 1.11
CA LYS A 544 11.80 -43.40 1.73
C LYS A 544 12.23 -44.27 2.90
N LEU A 545 11.39 -44.35 3.94
CA LEU A 545 11.61 -45.26 5.07
C LEU A 545 11.29 -46.70 4.66
N ASN A 546 12.19 -47.64 4.94
CA ASN A 546 11.95 -49.08 4.72
C ASN A 546 11.76 -49.76 6.08
N LEU A 547 10.50 -49.86 6.53
CA LEU A 547 10.23 -50.38 7.86
C LEU A 547 10.35 -51.91 7.88
N VAL A 548 11.20 -52.41 8.76
CA VAL A 548 11.38 -53.84 9.07
C VAL A 548 10.88 -54.09 10.49
N SER A 549 10.01 -55.08 10.64
CA SER A 549 9.42 -55.44 11.92
C SER A 549 10.27 -56.45 12.70
N VAL A 550 10.25 -56.35 14.04
CA VAL A 550 10.96 -57.24 14.96
C VAL A 550 10.12 -57.55 16.21
N TYR A 551 10.36 -58.70 16.83
CA TYR A 551 9.57 -59.22 17.96
C TYR A 551 10.44 -59.55 19.20
N PRO A 552 11.08 -58.55 19.82
CA PRO A 552 12.00 -58.79 20.94
C PRO A 552 11.31 -59.38 22.17
N GLU A 553 10.05 -59.05 22.45
CA GLU A 553 9.31 -59.63 23.57
C GLU A 553 9.00 -61.12 23.39
N LYS A 554 8.70 -61.57 22.16
CA LYS A 554 8.51 -62.99 21.85
C LYS A 554 9.79 -63.79 22.11
N GLN A 555 10.95 -63.19 21.82
CA GLN A 555 12.26 -63.79 22.15
C GLN A 555 12.46 -63.86 23.67
N LEU A 556 12.11 -62.80 24.40
CA LEU A 556 12.21 -62.77 25.87
C LEU A 556 11.26 -63.78 26.55
N GLN A 557 10.04 -63.96 26.03
CA GLN A 557 9.09 -64.99 26.51
C GLN A 557 9.63 -66.41 26.32
N ASN A 558 10.35 -66.64 25.23
CA ASN A 558 11.05 -67.91 24.97
C ASN A 558 12.35 -68.06 25.78
N GLY A 559 12.63 -67.14 26.71
CA GLY A 559 13.77 -67.18 27.62
C GLY A 559 15.11 -66.84 26.94
N VAL A 560 15.10 -66.13 25.81
CA VAL A 560 16.32 -65.73 25.10
C VAL A 560 16.45 -64.22 24.93
N ILE A 561 17.69 -63.72 24.98
CA ILE A 561 18.00 -62.30 24.83
C ILE A 561 17.78 -61.84 23.38
N PRO A 562 17.00 -60.78 23.11
CA PRO A 562 16.82 -60.23 21.77
C PRO A 562 18.02 -59.37 21.36
N ASN A 563 18.11 -59.03 20.07
CA ASN A 563 19.01 -57.99 19.61
C ASN A 563 18.40 -56.61 19.90
N LEU A 564 19.05 -55.83 20.75
CA LEU A 564 18.61 -54.52 21.22
C LEU A 564 19.32 -53.35 20.51
N SER A 565 20.28 -53.62 19.63
CA SER A 565 21.00 -52.56 18.91
C SER A 565 20.04 -51.68 18.10
N GLY A 566 20.19 -50.36 18.27
CA GLY A 566 19.35 -49.32 17.67
C GLY A 566 18.07 -48.99 18.42
N MET A 567 17.75 -49.71 19.51
CA MET A 567 16.56 -49.50 20.32
C MET A 567 16.71 -48.32 21.29
N SER A 568 15.59 -47.69 21.62
CA SER A 568 15.55 -46.68 22.68
C SER A 568 15.79 -47.34 24.04
N VAL A 569 16.48 -46.63 24.94
CA VAL A 569 16.68 -47.08 26.32
C VAL A 569 15.36 -47.34 27.02
N ARG A 570 14.38 -46.46 26.78
CA ARG A 570 13.07 -46.54 27.41
C ARG A 570 12.36 -47.84 27.04
N ASP A 571 12.35 -48.20 25.76
CA ASP A 571 11.71 -49.41 25.29
C ASP A 571 12.47 -50.66 25.74
N ALA A 572 13.81 -50.64 25.65
CA ALA A 572 14.64 -51.75 26.08
C ALA A 572 14.52 -52.02 27.59
N LEU A 573 14.52 -50.96 28.41
CA LEU A 573 14.32 -51.07 29.86
C LEU A 573 12.96 -51.69 30.16
N TYR A 574 11.90 -51.18 29.51
CA TYR A 574 10.55 -51.68 29.69
C TYR A 574 10.45 -53.18 29.39
N ILE A 575 10.93 -53.63 28.22
CA ILE A 575 10.82 -55.05 27.85
C ILE A 575 11.72 -55.96 28.70
N LEU A 576 12.93 -55.52 29.05
CA LEU A 576 13.87 -56.36 29.80
C LEU A 576 13.47 -56.51 31.27
N GLU A 577 13.10 -55.43 31.94
CA GLU A 577 12.72 -55.48 33.36
C GLU A 577 11.40 -56.21 33.57
N ASN A 578 10.42 -56.02 32.67
CA ASN A 578 9.15 -56.76 32.74
C ASN A 578 9.34 -58.27 32.57
N HIS A 579 10.40 -58.71 31.89
CA HIS A 579 10.75 -60.12 31.75
C HIS A 579 11.76 -60.60 32.81
N GLY A 580 12.06 -59.76 33.80
CA GLY A 580 12.82 -60.11 35.00
C GLY A 580 14.34 -59.97 34.87
N LEU A 581 14.86 -59.22 33.91
CA LEU A 581 16.29 -58.87 33.86
C LEU A 581 16.59 -57.62 34.69
N SER A 582 17.82 -57.53 35.20
CA SER A 582 18.33 -56.32 35.84
C SER A 582 19.20 -55.54 34.85
N VAL A 583 18.79 -54.31 34.51
CA VAL A 583 19.42 -53.53 33.45
C VAL A 583 20.38 -52.49 34.04
N GLU A 584 21.62 -52.46 33.57
CA GLU A 584 22.57 -51.38 33.83
C GLU A 584 22.83 -50.60 32.54
N ILE A 585 22.77 -49.26 32.61
CA ILE A 585 22.84 -48.39 31.44
C ILE A 585 24.10 -47.54 31.51
N ASN A 586 24.91 -47.57 30.45
CA ASN A 586 26.13 -46.78 30.33
C ASN A 586 26.10 -45.91 29.06
N GLY A 587 26.12 -44.58 29.24
CA GLY A 587 26.16 -43.59 28.14
C GLY A 587 24.82 -42.87 27.91
N PHE A 588 24.68 -42.25 26.72
CA PHE A 588 23.48 -41.54 26.27
C PHE A 588 23.23 -41.80 24.79
N GLY A 589 21.96 -41.83 24.36
CA GLY A 589 21.57 -42.08 22.96
C GLY A 589 20.86 -43.43 22.77
N LYS A 590 21.06 -44.07 21.61
CA LYS A 590 20.48 -45.39 21.30
C LYS A 590 21.43 -46.51 21.69
N ILE A 591 20.91 -47.72 21.89
CA ILE A 591 21.73 -48.89 22.22
C ILE A 591 22.67 -49.21 21.06
N LYS A 592 23.98 -49.18 21.32
CA LYS A 592 25.01 -49.65 20.39
C LYS A 592 25.32 -51.12 20.67
N ASN A 593 25.65 -51.42 21.92
CA ASN A 593 26.07 -52.75 22.34
C ASN A 593 25.28 -53.22 23.58
N GLN A 594 25.18 -54.54 23.72
CA GLN A 594 24.63 -55.25 24.87
C GLN A 594 25.65 -56.27 25.37
N SER A 595 25.78 -56.42 26.68
CA SER A 595 26.73 -57.37 27.30
C SER A 595 26.36 -58.84 27.10
N LEU A 596 25.08 -59.16 26.92
CA LEU A 596 24.60 -60.51 26.62
C LEU A 596 24.29 -60.61 25.14
N ALA A 597 24.90 -61.57 24.43
CA ALA A 597 24.68 -61.73 22.99
C ALA A 597 23.21 -62.12 22.69
N ALA A 598 22.68 -61.65 21.55
CA ALA A 598 21.35 -62.04 21.10
C ALA A 598 21.28 -63.57 20.90
N GLY A 599 20.19 -64.20 21.36
CA GLY A 599 19.98 -65.65 21.37
C GLY A 599 20.47 -66.36 22.65
N THR A 600 21.16 -65.66 23.55
CA THR A 600 21.60 -66.24 24.84
C THR A 600 20.40 -66.54 25.73
N LYS A 601 20.36 -67.70 26.39
CA LYS A 601 19.32 -68.00 27.39
C LYS A 601 19.57 -67.20 28.68
N PHE A 602 18.50 -66.74 29.33
CA PHE A 602 18.61 -66.00 30.59
C PHE A 602 17.66 -66.55 31.66
N THR A 603 17.94 -66.23 32.92
CA THR A 603 17.08 -66.52 34.07
C THR A 603 16.63 -65.22 34.73
N LYS A 604 15.55 -65.24 35.51
CA LYS A 604 15.13 -64.05 36.27
C LYS A 604 16.25 -63.60 37.21
N GLY A 605 16.52 -62.30 37.23
CA GLY A 605 17.63 -61.68 37.95
C GLY A 605 18.95 -61.59 37.16
N THR A 606 19.03 -62.11 35.94
CA THR A 606 20.22 -61.96 35.10
C THR A 606 20.47 -60.48 34.80
N LYS A 607 21.72 -60.03 35.04
CA LYS A 607 22.15 -58.66 34.80
C LYS A 607 22.56 -58.46 33.33
N ILE A 608 22.08 -57.40 32.70
CA ILE A 608 22.46 -56.98 31.34
C ILE A 608 22.90 -55.52 31.33
N ILE A 609 24.13 -55.28 30.90
CA ILE A 609 24.70 -53.95 30.67
C ILE A 609 24.43 -53.52 29.22
N LEU A 610 23.87 -52.32 29.05
CA LEU A 610 23.58 -51.69 27.77
C LEU A 610 24.50 -50.48 27.56
N GLN A 611 25.26 -50.48 26.47
CA GLN A 611 26.12 -49.36 26.08
C GLN A 611 25.45 -48.51 25.01
N LEU A 612 25.36 -47.21 25.26
CA LEU A 612 24.67 -46.24 24.41
C LEU A 612 25.66 -45.36 23.63
N GLY A 613 25.26 -44.92 22.44
CA GLY A 613 25.95 -43.82 21.75
C GLY A 613 25.54 -43.56 20.32
#